data_AF-A0A5K7YWF8-F1
#
_entry.id   AF-A0A5K7YWF8-F1
#
_cell.length_a   1.000
_cell.length_b   1.000
_cell.length_c   1.000
_cell.angle_alpha   90.00
_cell.angle_beta   90.00
_cell.angle_gamma   90.00
#
_symmetry.space_group_name_H-M   'P 1'
#
loop_
_entity.id
_entity.type
_entity.pdbx_description
1 polymer ?
#
loop_
_entity_poly.entity_id
_entity_poly.type
_entity_poly.pdbx_seq_one_letter_code
_entity_poly.pdbx_strand_id
1 'polypeptide(L)'
;MQEIQFEVGGKYENMKGVFEVIAIHRDSMDIRWENGEEITTPIELQQRIIERMEHEKEMEEAKAKQKAKKAKAASSKAGKQFSGLEESDFGNTVSKTSWRGRGQLGGAVAQRFKTKQFKFNSWAVLRKPEVNWLDVKRQKQKDLPFQAKFFARVDQNRLCYGVHIPTADPDASGKSDWQTLLTWLGRDENDAWLKKQCTSHGIYLVDLGGQGFGGRLENREEQWFHAGPDNSVASLSAFLSEAGKSGSLDLRIEKEMEKTAALEKKQAIAADVAAFFDALMPLYAAMAADAP
;
A
#
# COMPACT_ATOMS: atom_id res chain seq x y z
N MET A 1 14.15 -35.37 15.79
CA MET A 1 13.32 -36.57 15.58
C MET A 1 13.29 -37.30 16.90
N GLN A 2 12.11 -37.45 17.50
CA GLN A 2 11.92 -38.33 18.64
C GLN A 2 11.53 -39.69 18.06
N GLU A 3 12.33 -40.72 18.31
CA GLU A 3 11.96 -42.09 17.94
C GLU A 3 10.78 -42.53 18.82
N ILE A 4 9.69 -42.97 18.19
CA ILE A 4 8.54 -43.52 18.91
C ILE A 4 8.95 -44.87 19.48
N GLN A 5 9.04 -44.96 20.82
CA GLN A 5 9.34 -46.18 21.54
C GLN A 5 8.02 -46.90 21.86
N PHE A 6 7.82 -48.09 21.29
CA PHE A 6 6.66 -48.92 21.58
C PHE A 6 6.88 -49.72 22.87
N GLU A 7 5.84 -49.82 23.68
CA GLU A 7 5.83 -50.59 24.93
C GLU A 7 4.69 -51.60 24.93
N VAL A 8 4.93 -52.80 25.49
CA VAL A 8 3.88 -53.82 25.67
C VAL A 8 2.82 -53.29 26.63
N GLY A 9 1.54 -53.41 26.25
CA GLY A 9 0.39 -52.81 26.94
C GLY A 9 0.16 -51.33 26.58
N GLY A 10 1.03 -50.72 25.77
CA GLY A 10 0.87 -49.36 25.26
C GLY A 10 -0.21 -49.30 24.17
N LYS A 11 -0.97 -48.20 24.16
CA LYS A 11 -2.01 -47.91 23.15
C LYS A 11 -1.55 -46.81 22.21
N TYR A 12 -1.65 -47.07 20.92
CA TYR A 12 -1.22 -46.18 19.84
C TYR A 12 -2.29 -46.12 18.76
N GLU A 13 -2.22 -45.15 17.86
CA GLU A 13 -3.19 -44.98 16.76
C GLU A 13 -2.46 -45.07 15.42
N ASN A 14 -3.00 -45.84 14.47
CA ASN A 14 -2.57 -45.83 13.07
C ASN A 14 -3.76 -45.56 12.14
N MET A 15 -3.55 -45.61 10.82
CA MET A 15 -4.61 -45.35 9.84
C MET A 15 -5.84 -46.27 9.95
N LYS A 16 -5.72 -47.43 10.61
CA LYS A 16 -6.82 -48.37 10.83
C LYS A 16 -7.57 -48.10 12.15
N GLY A 17 -6.96 -47.37 13.08
CA GLY A 17 -7.53 -47.01 14.38
C GLY A 17 -6.57 -47.29 15.53
N VAL A 18 -7.11 -47.26 16.75
CA VAL A 18 -6.36 -47.49 17.98
C VAL A 18 -6.01 -48.97 18.12
N PHE A 19 -4.75 -49.26 18.41
CA PHE A 19 -4.23 -50.60 18.67
C PHE A 19 -3.43 -50.64 19.98
N GLU A 20 -3.39 -51.82 20.59
CA GLU A 20 -2.59 -52.16 21.75
C GLU A 20 -1.43 -53.09 21.33
N VAL A 21 -0.23 -52.86 21.85
CA VAL A 21 0.92 -53.75 21.63
C VAL A 21 0.86 -54.90 22.63
N ILE A 22 0.69 -56.14 22.16
CA ILE A 22 0.60 -57.32 23.03
C ILE A 22 1.96 -57.97 23.26
N ALA A 23 2.83 -57.96 22.26
CA ALA A 23 4.17 -58.53 22.36
C ALA A 23 5.16 -57.75 21.49
N ILE A 24 6.41 -57.68 21.94
CA ILE A 24 7.52 -57.09 21.20
C ILE A 24 8.60 -58.16 21.01
N HIS A 25 8.99 -58.33 19.76
CA HIS A 25 10.12 -59.12 19.31
C HIS A 25 11.24 -58.18 18.84
N ARG A 26 12.36 -58.76 18.41
CA ARG A 26 13.59 -57.99 18.10
C ARG A 26 13.39 -56.87 17.08
N ASP A 27 12.60 -57.11 16.03
CA ASP A 27 12.35 -56.20 14.90
C ASP A 27 10.85 -56.03 14.58
N SER A 28 9.99 -56.75 15.30
CA SER A 28 8.57 -56.89 15.02
C SER A 28 7.77 -56.86 16.32
N MET A 29 6.48 -56.58 16.22
CA MET A 29 5.57 -56.58 17.36
C MET A 29 4.19 -57.11 16.95
N ASP A 30 3.51 -57.72 17.92
CA ASP A 30 2.13 -58.16 17.77
C ASP A 30 1.22 -57.07 18.31
N ILE A 31 0.27 -56.65 17.47
CA ILE A 31 -0.68 -55.59 17.77
C ILE A 31 -2.11 -56.12 17.70
N ARG A 32 -2.97 -55.60 18.56
CA ARG A 32 -4.41 -55.89 18.58
C ARG A 32 -5.25 -54.64 18.52
N TRP A 33 -6.22 -54.63 17.62
CA TRP A 33 -7.24 -53.57 17.55
C TRP A 33 -8.45 -53.90 18.44
N GLU A 34 -9.30 -52.90 18.71
CA GLU A 34 -10.51 -53.05 19.54
C GLU A 34 -11.52 -54.06 18.98
N ASN A 35 -11.47 -54.36 17.68
CA ASN A 35 -12.30 -55.38 17.03
C ASN A 35 -11.80 -56.83 17.31
N GLY A 36 -10.71 -56.99 18.07
CA GLY A 36 -10.11 -58.28 18.40
C GLY A 36 -9.20 -58.85 17.31
N GLU A 37 -8.94 -58.12 16.23
CA GLU A 37 -8.02 -58.54 15.18
C GLU A 37 -6.57 -58.36 15.65
N GLU A 38 -5.74 -59.38 15.42
CA GLU A 38 -4.33 -59.42 15.83
C GLU A 38 -3.43 -59.63 14.61
N ILE A 39 -2.34 -58.88 14.51
CA ILE A 39 -1.31 -59.10 13.48
C ILE A 39 0.10 -58.92 14.04
N THR A 40 1.06 -59.55 13.38
CA THR A 40 2.49 -59.25 13.53
C THR A 40 2.91 -58.21 12.50
N THR A 41 3.56 -57.14 12.93
CA THR A 41 4.04 -56.04 12.07
C THR A 41 5.47 -55.64 12.43
N PRO A 42 6.30 -55.23 11.46
CA PRO A 42 7.59 -54.61 11.74
C PRO A 42 7.41 -53.33 12.56
N ILE A 43 8.30 -53.10 13.53
CA ILE A 43 8.28 -51.90 14.39
C ILE A 43 8.49 -50.64 13.54
N GLU A 44 9.48 -50.65 12.64
CA GLU A 44 9.79 -49.54 11.75
C GLU A 44 8.60 -49.14 10.86
N LEU A 45 7.78 -50.11 10.45
CA LEU A 45 6.61 -49.85 9.62
C LEU A 45 5.58 -49.02 10.39
N GLN A 46 5.31 -49.36 11.65
CA GLN A 46 4.35 -48.62 12.48
C GLN A 46 4.90 -47.24 12.87
N GLN A 47 6.20 -47.10 13.14
CA GLN A 47 6.82 -45.78 13.36
C GLN A 47 6.58 -44.85 12.17
N ARG A 48 6.89 -45.32 10.94
CA ARG A 48 6.69 -44.54 9.71
C ARG A 48 5.23 -44.16 9.48
N ILE A 49 4.29 -45.04 9.83
CA ILE A 49 2.86 -44.75 9.70
C ILE A 49 2.46 -43.61 10.65
N ILE A 50 2.89 -43.65 11.91
CA ILE A 50 2.56 -42.62 12.90
C ILE A 50 3.21 -41.28 12.52
N GLU A 51 4.50 -41.27 12.18
CA GLU A 51 5.22 -40.07 11.74
C GLU A 51 4.55 -39.39 10.53
N ARG A 52 4.09 -40.20 9.57
CA ARG A 52 3.38 -39.70 8.39
C ARG A 52 2.05 -39.04 8.79
N MET A 53 1.28 -39.66 9.68
CA MET A 53 0.01 -39.09 10.14
C MET A 53 0.21 -37.79 10.92
N GLU A 54 1.25 -37.71 11.76
CA GLU A 54 1.60 -36.48 12.49
C GLU A 54 1.98 -35.35 11.52
N HIS A 55 2.82 -35.64 10.53
CA HIS A 55 3.20 -34.65 9.52
C HIS A 55 2.01 -34.19 8.64
N GLU A 56 1.12 -35.12 8.26
CA GLU A 56 -0.12 -34.78 7.54
C GLU A 56 -1.04 -33.89 8.40
N LYS A 57 -1.20 -34.22 9.69
CA LYS A 57 -1.97 -33.41 10.65
C LYS A 57 -1.37 -32.02 10.87
N GLU A 58 -0.05 -31.91 11.03
CA GLU A 58 0.65 -30.62 11.14
C GLU A 58 0.47 -29.77 9.89
N MET A 59 0.55 -30.39 8.70
CA MET A 59 0.34 -29.71 7.43
C MET A 59 -1.13 -29.26 7.25
N GLU A 60 -2.10 -30.05 7.69
CA GLU A 60 -3.51 -29.66 7.71
C GLU A 60 -3.79 -28.55 8.72
N GLU A 61 -3.22 -28.62 9.92
CA GLU A 61 -3.30 -27.56 10.91
C GLU A 61 -2.63 -26.27 10.42
N ALA A 62 -1.48 -26.35 9.75
CA ALA A 62 -0.81 -25.21 9.15
C ALA A 62 -1.67 -24.59 8.04
N LYS A 63 -2.28 -25.42 7.18
CA LYS A 63 -3.24 -24.98 6.15
C LYS A 63 -4.50 -24.37 6.77
N ALA A 64 -5.02 -24.94 7.84
CA ALA A 64 -6.19 -24.43 8.57
C ALA A 64 -5.87 -23.09 9.27
N LYS A 65 -4.71 -22.98 9.92
CA LYS A 65 -4.20 -21.74 10.52
C LYS A 65 -3.97 -20.66 9.45
N GLN A 66 -3.47 -21.02 8.27
CA GLN A 66 -3.36 -20.08 7.13
C GLN A 66 -4.73 -19.67 6.56
N LYS A 67 -5.68 -20.61 6.40
CA LYS A 67 -7.05 -20.32 5.96
C LYS A 67 -7.77 -19.41 6.97
N ALA A 68 -7.63 -19.67 8.26
CA ALA A 68 -8.20 -18.86 9.34
C ALA A 68 -7.58 -17.45 9.41
N LYS A 69 -6.27 -17.32 9.20
CA LYS A 69 -5.60 -16.02 9.06
C LYS A 69 -6.11 -15.25 7.85
N LYS A 70 -6.29 -15.91 6.69
CA LYS A 70 -6.88 -15.31 5.48
C LYS A 70 -8.36 -14.94 5.68
N ALA A 71 -9.13 -15.74 6.40
CA ALA A 71 -10.54 -15.48 6.69
C ALA A 71 -10.72 -14.32 7.69
N LYS A 72 -9.90 -14.21 8.74
CA LYS A 72 -9.88 -13.04 9.64
C LYS A 72 -9.42 -11.76 8.90
N ALA A 73 -8.51 -11.88 7.94
CA ALA A 73 -8.14 -10.77 7.05
C ALA A 73 -9.25 -10.42 6.04
N ALA A 74 -10.15 -11.36 5.74
CA ALA A 74 -11.32 -11.13 4.90
C ALA A 74 -12.51 -10.56 5.69
N SER A 75 -12.71 -10.93 6.96
CA SER A 75 -13.75 -10.34 7.81
C SER A 75 -13.40 -8.93 8.28
N SER A 76 -12.11 -8.61 8.44
CA SER A 76 -11.64 -7.22 8.60
C SER A 76 -11.74 -6.38 7.31
N LYS A 77 -12.03 -7.01 6.17
CA LYS A 77 -12.25 -6.37 4.87
C LYS A 77 -13.66 -5.79 4.75
N ALA A 78 -14.58 -6.17 5.63
CA ALA A 78 -15.86 -5.48 5.85
C ALA A 78 -15.70 -4.34 6.86
N GLY A 79 -14.63 -3.54 6.72
CA GLY A 79 -14.56 -2.25 7.41
C GLY A 79 -15.80 -1.43 7.01
N LYS A 80 -16.39 -0.70 7.98
CA LYS A 80 -17.48 0.25 7.72
C LYS A 80 -17.20 0.97 6.40
N GLN A 81 -18.09 0.78 5.43
CA GLN A 81 -17.99 1.44 4.14
C GLN A 81 -17.82 2.95 4.38
N PHE A 82 -16.84 3.55 3.70
CA PHE A 82 -16.54 4.97 3.84
C PHE A 82 -17.80 5.81 3.58
N SER A 83 -18.28 6.50 4.62
CA SER A 83 -19.50 7.33 4.58
C SER A 83 -19.23 8.80 4.26
N GLY A 84 -17.96 9.22 4.30
CA GLY A 84 -17.55 10.61 4.13
C GLY A 84 -16.54 11.05 5.18
N LEU A 85 -16.03 12.27 5.02
CA LEU A 85 -15.25 12.95 6.04
C LEU A 85 -16.18 13.49 7.12
N GLU A 86 -15.70 13.51 8.37
CA GLU A 86 -16.39 14.09 9.52
C GLU A 86 -15.67 15.35 10.00
N GLU A 87 -16.36 16.19 10.77
CA GLU A 87 -15.76 17.42 11.31
C GLU A 87 -14.50 17.15 12.15
N SER A 88 -14.54 16.04 12.90
CA SER A 88 -13.45 15.55 13.74
C SER A 88 -12.21 15.11 12.95
N ASP A 89 -12.33 14.88 11.63
CA ASP A 89 -11.22 14.52 10.77
C ASP A 89 -10.30 15.72 10.49
N PHE A 90 -10.84 16.95 10.52
CA PHE A 90 -10.13 18.19 10.18
C PHE A 90 -9.31 18.69 11.36
N GLY A 91 -8.04 18.33 11.39
CA GLY A 91 -7.08 18.79 12.37
C GLY A 91 -5.67 18.39 12.00
N ASN A 92 -4.69 19.02 12.67
CA ASN A 92 -3.26 18.82 12.38
C ASN A 92 -2.70 17.52 13.00
N THR A 93 -3.54 16.67 13.58
CA THR A 93 -3.12 15.44 14.27
C THR A 93 -3.93 14.25 13.80
N VAL A 94 -3.42 13.06 14.10
CA VAL A 94 -4.08 11.79 13.78
C VAL A 94 -5.12 11.36 14.81
N SER A 95 -5.24 12.10 15.92
CA SER A 95 -6.18 11.81 17.00
C SER A 95 -7.61 11.95 16.48
N LYS A 96 -8.45 10.95 16.73
CA LYS A 96 -9.88 10.91 16.36
C LYS A 96 -10.20 10.87 14.85
N THR A 97 -9.19 10.88 13.98
CA THR A 97 -9.42 10.79 12.53
C THR A 97 -9.84 9.38 12.11
N SER A 98 -10.83 9.27 11.25
CA SER A 98 -11.41 7.99 10.80
C SER A 98 -11.56 7.89 9.27
N TRP A 99 -10.64 8.53 8.53
CA TRP A 99 -10.74 8.58 7.07
C TRP A 99 -9.57 7.97 6.28
N ARG A 100 -8.38 7.82 6.89
CA ARG A 100 -7.13 7.47 6.18
C ARG A 100 -6.94 5.98 5.89
N GLY A 101 -7.68 5.12 6.58
CA GLY A 101 -7.51 3.68 6.55
C GLY A 101 -7.95 3.02 5.23
N ARG A 102 -7.56 1.76 5.07
CA ARG A 102 -7.96 0.93 3.91
C ARG A 102 -9.45 0.57 3.87
N GLY A 103 -10.15 0.66 5.00
CA GLY A 103 -11.62 0.56 5.03
C GLY A 103 -12.33 1.90 4.80
N GLN A 104 -11.58 2.99 4.65
CA GLN A 104 -12.10 4.36 4.65
C GLN A 104 -11.79 5.03 3.28
N LEU A 105 -11.54 6.35 3.23
CA LEU A 105 -11.24 7.07 1.99
C LEU A 105 -10.06 6.44 1.24
N GLY A 106 -9.02 6.04 1.98
CA GLY A 106 -7.85 5.33 1.46
C GLY A 106 -8.24 4.16 0.54
N GLY A 107 -9.02 3.22 1.07
CA GLY A 107 -9.48 2.09 0.28
C GLY A 107 -10.50 2.46 -0.80
N ALA A 108 -11.41 3.39 -0.48
CA ALA A 108 -12.46 3.80 -1.40
C ALA A 108 -11.88 4.41 -2.70
N VAL A 109 -10.85 5.26 -2.60
CA VAL A 109 -10.15 5.80 -3.77
C VAL A 109 -9.33 4.71 -4.47
N ALA A 110 -8.61 3.87 -3.70
CA ALA A 110 -7.77 2.82 -4.28
C ALA A 110 -8.56 1.84 -5.18
N GLN A 111 -9.78 1.51 -4.78
CA GLN A 111 -10.69 0.63 -5.54
C GLN A 111 -11.22 1.25 -6.84
N ARG A 112 -11.12 2.58 -6.99
CA ARG A 112 -11.67 3.32 -8.14
C ARG A 112 -10.65 3.53 -9.26
N PHE A 113 -9.36 3.34 -9.02
CA PHE A 113 -8.35 3.44 -10.08
C PHE A 113 -8.64 2.42 -11.20
N LYS A 114 -8.77 2.92 -12.43
CA LYS A 114 -9.05 2.10 -13.62
C LYS A 114 -7.82 2.03 -14.54
N THR A 115 -6.67 1.62 -14.01
CA THR A 115 -5.45 1.43 -14.82
C THR A 115 -5.02 -0.04 -14.84
N LYS A 116 -4.53 -0.49 -16.00
CA LYS A 116 -3.91 -1.81 -16.17
C LYS A 116 -2.41 -1.79 -15.88
N GLN A 117 -1.80 -0.60 -15.92
CA GLN A 117 -0.35 -0.42 -15.77
C GLN A 117 0.10 -0.52 -14.31
N PHE A 118 -0.71 0.03 -13.39
CA PHE A 118 -0.38 0.11 -11.98
C PHE A 118 -1.40 -0.60 -11.12
N LYS A 119 -0.94 -1.12 -9.97
CA LYS A 119 -1.81 -1.69 -8.95
C LYS A 119 -1.72 -0.82 -7.70
N PHE A 120 -2.59 0.18 -7.61
CA PHE A 120 -2.62 1.09 -6.48
C PHE A 120 -3.16 0.44 -5.21
N ASN A 121 -2.62 0.86 -4.07
CA ASN A 121 -3.19 0.65 -2.74
C ASN A 121 -2.97 1.93 -1.91
N SER A 122 -3.51 1.97 -0.70
CA SER A 122 -3.40 3.12 0.20
C SER A 122 -2.62 2.79 1.47
N TRP A 123 -1.90 3.80 1.96
CA TRP A 123 -1.13 3.76 3.21
C TRP A 123 -1.30 5.07 3.97
N ALA A 124 -1.80 4.99 5.20
CA ALA A 124 -1.86 6.13 6.09
C ALA A 124 -0.44 6.54 6.51
N VAL A 125 -0.15 7.84 6.46
CA VAL A 125 1.14 8.38 6.86
C VAL A 125 1.22 8.42 8.39
N LEU A 126 2.34 7.94 8.94
CA LEU A 126 2.53 7.87 10.38
C LEU A 126 2.48 9.27 10.99
N ARG A 127 1.62 9.45 12.00
CA ARG A 127 1.45 10.70 12.78
C ARG A 127 1.05 11.93 11.95
N LYS A 128 0.68 11.79 10.67
CA LYS A 128 0.17 12.88 9.86
C LYS A 128 -1.29 12.62 9.44
N PRO A 129 -2.13 13.65 9.38
CA PRO A 129 -3.46 13.57 8.80
C PRO A 129 -3.38 13.47 7.26
N GLU A 130 -2.70 12.42 6.77
CA GLU A 130 -2.38 12.24 5.36
C GLU A 130 -2.40 10.74 4.98
N VAL A 131 -2.91 10.44 3.79
CA VAL A 131 -2.90 9.11 3.19
C VAL A 131 -2.28 9.19 1.81
N ASN A 132 -1.45 8.20 1.49
CA ASN A 132 -0.76 8.11 0.20
C ASN A 132 -1.28 6.91 -0.60
N TRP A 133 -1.36 7.08 -1.91
CA TRP A 133 -1.58 6.02 -2.88
C TRP A 133 -0.38 5.88 -3.81
N LEU A 134 0.07 4.64 -3.95
CA LEU A 134 1.25 4.27 -4.71
C LEU A 134 1.04 2.91 -5.35
N ASP A 135 1.70 2.65 -6.47
CA ASP A 135 1.79 1.30 -7.00
C ASP A 135 2.41 0.32 -5.99
N VAL A 136 1.82 -0.86 -5.86
CA VAL A 136 2.22 -1.88 -4.87
C VAL A 136 3.61 -2.45 -5.16
N LYS A 137 4.09 -2.47 -6.41
CA LYS A 137 5.47 -2.89 -6.69
C LYS A 137 6.44 -1.84 -6.18
N ARG A 138 6.19 -0.57 -6.53
CA ARG A 138 6.97 0.58 -6.10
C ARG A 138 7.06 0.71 -4.59
N GLN A 139 5.95 0.46 -3.88
CA GLN A 139 5.93 0.50 -2.42
C GLN A 139 6.92 -0.45 -1.72
N LYS A 140 7.36 -1.51 -2.40
CA LYS A 140 8.32 -2.49 -1.83
C LYS A 140 9.78 -2.17 -2.15
N GLN A 141 10.04 -1.15 -2.94
CA GLN A 141 11.39 -0.76 -3.32
C GLN A 141 12.06 0.06 -2.21
N LYS A 142 13.40 0.07 -2.18
CA LYS A 142 14.18 0.68 -1.09
C LYS A 142 14.16 2.21 -1.13
N ASP A 143 13.98 2.77 -2.31
CA ASP A 143 13.90 4.20 -2.63
C ASP A 143 12.51 4.80 -2.35
N LEU A 144 11.59 4.07 -1.71
CA LEU A 144 10.23 4.51 -1.35
C LEU A 144 10.12 5.96 -0.82
N PRO A 145 11.03 6.46 0.04
CA PRO A 145 10.98 7.85 0.50
C PRO A 145 10.99 8.88 -0.64
N PHE A 146 11.68 8.56 -1.74
CA PHE A 146 11.97 9.42 -2.90
C PHE A 146 11.01 9.22 -4.08
N GLN A 147 10.05 8.31 -3.93
CA GLN A 147 9.10 7.99 -4.99
C GLN A 147 7.89 8.91 -4.98
N ALA A 148 7.49 9.38 -6.16
CA ALA A 148 6.26 10.12 -6.40
C ALA A 148 5.04 9.28 -6.02
N LYS A 149 4.09 9.90 -5.33
CA LYS A 149 2.88 9.25 -4.82
C LYS A 149 1.68 10.20 -4.96
N PHE A 150 0.50 9.63 -5.17
CA PHE A 150 -0.72 10.39 -4.94
C PHE A 150 -0.94 10.54 -3.44
N PHE A 151 -1.54 11.64 -3.01
CA PHE A 151 -1.83 11.87 -1.60
C PHE A 151 -3.13 12.64 -1.41
N ALA A 152 -3.67 12.52 -0.20
CA ALA A 152 -4.69 13.41 0.34
C ALA A 152 -4.32 13.72 1.79
N ARG A 153 -4.52 14.97 2.20
CA ARG A 153 -4.30 15.47 3.56
C ARG A 153 -5.41 16.39 3.98
N VAL A 154 -5.67 16.46 5.27
CA VAL A 154 -6.54 17.49 5.84
C VAL A 154 -5.73 18.36 6.79
N ASP A 155 -6.11 19.62 6.88
CA ASP A 155 -5.78 20.48 8.01
C ASP A 155 -7.07 20.94 8.70
N GLN A 156 -7.02 22.03 9.48
CA GLN A 156 -8.19 22.53 10.20
C GLN A 156 -9.31 23.05 9.27
N ASN A 157 -8.97 23.50 8.07
CA ASN A 157 -9.86 24.28 7.22
C ASN A 157 -10.07 23.68 5.83
N ARG A 158 -9.22 22.75 5.39
CA ARG A 158 -9.26 22.23 4.03
C ARG A 158 -8.79 20.78 3.92
N LEU A 159 -9.25 20.16 2.84
CA LEU A 159 -8.74 18.93 2.26
C LEU A 159 -7.87 19.31 1.06
N CYS A 160 -6.61 18.88 1.06
CA CYS A 160 -5.71 19.01 -0.08
C CYS A 160 -5.40 17.62 -0.65
N TYR A 161 -5.34 17.48 -1.96
CA TYR A 161 -4.99 16.21 -2.61
C TYR A 161 -4.33 16.44 -3.96
N GLY A 162 -3.46 15.52 -4.36
CA GLY A 162 -2.73 15.61 -5.62
C GLY A 162 -1.55 14.66 -5.71
N VAL A 163 -0.51 15.10 -6.41
CA VAL A 163 0.74 14.34 -6.58
C VAL A 163 1.82 14.97 -5.72
N HIS A 164 2.46 14.15 -4.91
CA HIS A 164 3.62 14.50 -4.11
C HIS A 164 4.86 13.87 -4.75
N ILE A 165 5.83 14.69 -5.09
CA ILE A 165 7.12 14.33 -5.67
C ILE A 165 8.20 14.71 -4.65
N PRO A 166 8.65 13.74 -3.83
CA PRO A 166 9.67 14.00 -2.84
C PRO A 166 10.98 14.48 -3.46
N THR A 167 11.79 15.18 -2.65
CA THR A 167 13.16 15.53 -2.99
C THR A 167 13.93 14.33 -3.53
N ALA A 168 14.79 14.54 -4.52
CA ALA A 168 15.67 13.51 -5.04
C ALA A 168 16.60 12.95 -3.93
N ASP A 169 16.90 11.65 -4.02
CA ASP A 169 17.91 11.01 -3.19
C ASP A 169 19.30 11.57 -3.56
N PRO A 170 20.05 12.17 -2.62
CA PRO A 170 21.40 12.69 -2.90
C PRO A 170 22.39 11.58 -3.27
N ASP A 171 22.15 10.34 -2.83
CA ASP A 171 23.05 9.21 -3.01
C ASP A 171 22.66 8.29 -4.19
N ALA A 172 21.58 8.62 -4.90
CA ALA A 172 21.12 7.80 -6.02
C ALA A 172 22.01 7.97 -7.25
N SER A 173 22.60 6.86 -7.70
CA SER A 173 23.34 6.76 -8.97
C SER A 173 22.45 6.49 -10.19
N GLY A 174 21.14 6.37 -9.99
CA GLY A 174 20.15 6.02 -11.02
C GLY A 174 19.17 7.13 -11.36
N LYS A 175 18.28 6.84 -12.32
CA LYS A 175 17.22 7.76 -12.74
C LYS A 175 16.19 7.93 -11.63
N SER A 176 16.10 9.14 -11.06
CA SER A 176 15.10 9.45 -10.02
C SER A 176 13.78 9.95 -10.62
N ASP A 177 12.70 9.84 -9.85
CA ASP A 177 11.40 10.44 -10.21
C ASP A 177 11.54 11.93 -10.50
N TRP A 178 12.39 12.63 -9.74
CA TRP A 178 12.67 14.06 -9.92
C TRP A 178 13.29 14.37 -11.29
N GLN A 179 14.35 13.67 -11.67
CA GLN A 179 14.97 13.83 -12.99
C GLN A 179 14.00 13.48 -14.12
N THR A 180 13.17 12.46 -13.90
CA THR A 180 12.14 12.05 -14.86
C THR A 180 11.07 13.10 -15.04
N LEU A 181 10.63 13.74 -13.94
CA LEU A 181 9.70 14.88 -13.97
C LEU A 181 10.27 16.04 -14.78
N LEU A 182 11.51 16.47 -14.49
CA LEU A 182 12.14 17.58 -15.21
C LEU A 182 12.27 17.30 -16.70
N THR A 183 12.65 16.07 -17.06
CA THR A 183 12.74 15.62 -18.45
C THR A 183 11.36 15.63 -19.13
N TRP A 184 10.32 15.17 -18.43
CA TRP A 184 8.96 15.13 -18.94
C TRP A 184 8.38 16.54 -19.15
N LEU A 185 8.56 17.44 -18.17
CA LEU A 185 8.17 18.85 -18.25
C LEU A 185 9.01 19.66 -19.26
N GLY A 186 10.17 19.15 -19.68
CA GLY A 186 10.99 19.76 -20.73
C GLY A 186 10.35 19.74 -22.12
N ARG A 187 9.22 19.05 -22.30
CA ARG A 187 8.45 19.05 -23.55
C ARG A 187 7.28 20.01 -23.44
N ASP A 188 7.15 20.91 -24.43
CA ASP A 188 6.08 21.92 -24.46
C ASP A 188 4.67 21.31 -24.38
N GLU A 189 4.46 20.15 -25.00
CA GLU A 189 3.19 19.43 -24.94
C GLU A 189 2.78 19.03 -23.51
N ASN A 190 3.76 18.67 -22.66
CA ASN A 190 3.53 18.23 -21.28
C ASN A 190 3.38 19.42 -20.34
N ASP A 191 4.14 20.50 -20.56
CA ASP A 191 3.96 21.77 -19.85
C ASP A 191 2.57 22.36 -20.14
N ALA A 192 2.18 22.44 -21.43
CA ALA A 192 0.86 22.89 -21.84
C ALA A 192 -0.27 21.99 -21.29
N TRP A 193 -0.05 20.67 -21.28
CA TRP A 193 -0.99 19.74 -20.65
C TRP A 193 -1.16 20.03 -19.15
N LEU A 194 -0.07 20.27 -18.42
CA LEU A 194 -0.12 20.53 -16.98
C LEU A 194 -0.81 21.87 -16.70
N LYS A 195 -0.51 22.92 -17.47
CA LYS A 195 -1.22 24.20 -17.42
C LYS A 195 -2.73 24.02 -17.60
N LYS A 196 -3.15 23.20 -18.57
CA LYS A 196 -4.56 22.86 -18.79
C LYS A 196 -5.17 22.16 -17.57
N GLN A 197 -4.45 21.23 -16.92
CA GLN A 197 -4.93 20.59 -15.69
C GLN A 197 -5.06 21.61 -14.55
N CYS A 198 -4.09 22.53 -14.41
CA CYS A 198 -4.13 23.62 -13.44
C CYS A 198 -5.37 24.49 -13.61
N THR A 199 -5.67 24.95 -14.82
CA THR A 199 -6.87 25.76 -15.10
C THR A 199 -8.15 24.97 -14.89
N SER A 200 -8.21 23.71 -15.36
CA SER A 200 -9.44 22.91 -15.33
C SER A 200 -9.84 22.48 -13.91
N HIS A 201 -8.85 22.28 -13.04
CA HIS A 201 -9.09 21.71 -11.72
C HIS A 201 -8.78 22.66 -10.55
N GLY A 202 -8.18 23.83 -10.81
CA GLY A 202 -7.72 24.75 -9.77
C GLY A 202 -6.50 24.19 -9.04
N ILE A 203 -5.52 23.67 -9.79
CA ILE A 203 -4.29 23.08 -9.24
C ILE A 203 -3.22 24.16 -9.15
N TYR A 204 -2.46 24.13 -8.06
CA TYR A 204 -1.26 24.92 -7.90
C TYR A 204 -0.09 24.03 -7.47
N LEU A 205 1.11 24.58 -7.54
CA LEU A 205 2.35 23.92 -7.18
C LEU A 205 2.96 24.56 -5.92
N VAL A 206 3.46 23.75 -5.01
CA VAL A 206 4.15 24.21 -3.78
C VAL A 206 5.37 23.35 -3.48
N ASP A 207 6.41 23.98 -2.95
CA ASP A 207 7.49 23.29 -2.25
C ASP A 207 7.13 23.20 -0.76
N LEU A 208 7.01 21.96 -0.25
CA LEU A 208 6.68 21.71 1.15
C LEU A 208 7.79 22.17 2.10
N GLY A 209 9.05 22.11 1.66
CA GLY A 209 10.21 22.53 2.45
C GLY A 209 10.46 24.03 2.38
N GLY A 210 9.96 24.70 1.34
CA GLY A 210 10.18 26.11 1.06
C GLY A 210 11.65 26.49 0.79
N GLN A 211 12.52 25.51 0.55
CA GLN A 211 13.96 25.73 0.31
C GLN A 211 14.27 25.96 -1.16
N GLY A 212 13.51 25.35 -2.06
CA GLY A 212 13.61 25.61 -3.50
C GLY A 212 12.86 26.90 -3.87
N PHE A 213 11.62 27.06 -3.41
CA PHE A 213 10.86 28.30 -3.55
C PHE A 213 9.78 28.43 -2.47
N GLY A 214 9.49 29.66 -2.03
CA GLY A 214 8.42 29.92 -1.06
C GLY A 214 7.08 30.26 -1.73
N GLY A 215 5.95 29.92 -1.13
CA GLY A 215 4.63 30.28 -1.68
C GLY A 215 4.12 29.32 -2.76
N ARG A 216 3.27 29.81 -3.69
CA ARG A 216 2.59 29.01 -4.71
C ARG A 216 3.03 29.37 -6.11
N LEU A 217 3.14 28.36 -6.97
CA LEU A 217 3.18 28.50 -8.41
C LEU A 217 1.80 28.20 -8.98
N GLU A 218 1.29 29.11 -9.80
CA GLU A 218 -0.06 29.08 -10.35
C GLU A 218 -0.01 29.28 -11.86
N ASN A 219 -0.98 28.71 -12.57
CA ASN A 219 -1.19 29.04 -13.98
C ASN A 219 -2.22 30.16 -14.09
N ARG A 220 -1.83 31.31 -14.65
CA ARG A 220 -2.71 32.44 -14.97
C ARG A 220 -2.56 32.76 -16.45
N GLU A 221 -3.66 32.73 -17.19
CA GLU A 221 -3.67 33.06 -18.62
C GLU A 221 -2.61 32.26 -19.43
N GLU A 222 -2.50 30.96 -19.15
CA GLU A 222 -1.54 30.03 -19.79
C GLU A 222 -0.05 30.33 -19.53
N GLN A 223 0.23 31.18 -18.54
CA GLN A 223 1.55 31.49 -18.07
C GLN A 223 1.71 31.06 -16.61
N TRP A 224 2.90 30.56 -16.28
CA TRP A 224 3.24 30.24 -14.91
C TRP A 224 3.56 31.52 -14.15
N PHE A 225 3.01 31.66 -12.96
CA PHE A 225 3.27 32.77 -12.05
C PHE A 225 3.66 32.25 -10.69
N HIS A 226 4.68 32.87 -10.11
CA HIS A 226 5.05 32.66 -8.73
C HIS A 226 4.31 33.65 -7.86
N ALA A 227 3.22 33.23 -7.23
CA ALA A 227 2.30 34.10 -6.50
C ALA A 227 2.91 34.82 -5.28
N GLY A 228 4.08 34.37 -4.79
CA GLY A 228 4.81 35.06 -3.72
C GLY A 228 5.41 36.39 -4.20
N PRO A 229 6.41 36.36 -5.11
CA PRO A 229 7.02 37.57 -5.67
C PRO A 229 6.26 38.16 -6.87
N ASP A 230 5.16 37.52 -7.30
CA ASP A 230 4.33 37.85 -8.48
C ASP A 230 5.12 37.95 -9.80
N ASN A 231 6.04 37.00 -10.00
CA ASN A 231 6.89 36.95 -11.19
C ASN A 231 6.43 35.88 -12.17
N SER A 232 6.46 36.21 -13.46
CA SER A 232 6.23 35.25 -14.54
C SER A 232 7.37 34.23 -14.62
N VAL A 233 7.02 32.97 -14.84
CA VAL A 233 7.96 31.86 -15.02
C VAL A 233 7.86 31.38 -16.47
N ALA A 234 8.91 31.63 -17.25
CA ALA A 234 8.93 31.32 -18.68
C ALA A 234 8.91 29.81 -18.97
N SER A 235 9.63 29.02 -18.15
CA SER A 235 9.69 27.57 -18.27
C SER A 235 9.63 26.94 -16.88
N LEU A 236 8.61 26.11 -16.66
CA LEU A 236 8.43 25.42 -15.37
C LEU A 236 9.58 24.45 -15.09
N SER A 237 10.02 23.70 -16.10
CA SER A 237 11.12 22.74 -15.95
C SER A 237 12.43 23.44 -15.60
N ALA A 238 12.76 24.56 -16.27
CA ALA A 238 13.94 25.35 -15.95
C ALA A 238 13.85 25.95 -14.54
N PHE A 239 12.69 26.49 -14.16
CA PHE A 239 12.46 27.03 -12.83
C PHE A 239 12.64 25.97 -11.73
N LEU A 240 11.99 24.81 -11.87
CA LEU A 240 12.10 23.72 -10.89
C LEU A 240 13.51 23.12 -10.86
N SER A 241 14.20 23.07 -12.01
CA SER A 241 15.59 22.64 -12.06
C SER A 241 16.51 23.59 -11.31
N GLU A 242 16.27 24.90 -11.37
CA GLU A 242 17.07 25.88 -10.63
C GLU A 242 16.75 25.87 -9.14
N ALA A 243 15.46 25.83 -8.79
CA ALA A 243 15.01 25.69 -7.41
C ALA A 243 15.54 24.40 -6.73
N GLY A 244 15.72 23.31 -7.50
CA GLY A 244 16.32 22.08 -7.00
C GLY A 244 17.83 22.16 -6.74
N LYS A 245 18.54 23.18 -7.24
CA LYS A 245 19.96 23.41 -6.94
C LYS A 245 20.17 24.17 -5.65
N SER A 246 19.22 25.03 -5.26
CA SER A 246 19.33 25.89 -4.09
C SER A 246 19.02 25.17 -2.76
N GLY A 247 18.43 23.97 -2.81
CA GLY A 247 18.13 23.18 -1.62
C GLY A 247 17.27 21.94 -1.90
N SER A 248 16.80 21.32 -0.82
CA SER A 248 15.85 20.20 -0.94
C SER A 248 14.50 20.71 -1.44
N LEU A 249 14.03 20.17 -2.57
CA LEU A 249 12.77 20.59 -3.19
C LEU A 249 11.74 19.46 -3.10
N ASP A 250 10.75 19.66 -2.24
CA ASP A 250 9.71 18.67 -1.95
C ASP A 250 8.37 19.11 -2.57
N LEU A 251 8.17 18.75 -3.85
CA LEU A 251 7.12 19.34 -4.69
C LEU A 251 5.76 18.67 -4.48
N ARG A 252 4.71 19.49 -4.37
CA ARG A 252 3.32 19.05 -4.49
C ARG A 252 2.62 19.79 -5.61
N ILE A 253 1.95 19.03 -6.46
CA ILE A 253 1.00 19.49 -7.46
C ILE A 253 -0.37 19.15 -6.86
N GLU A 254 -1.01 20.13 -6.22
CA GLU A 254 -2.17 19.89 -5.36
C GLU A 254 -3.34 20.81 -5.64
N LYS A 255 -4.54 20.28 -5.38
CA LYS A 255 -5.81 21.00 -5.35
C LYS A 255 -6.26 21.14 -3.90
N GLU A 256 -6.92 22.26 -3.61
CA GLU A 256 -7.60 22.50 -2.33
C GLU A 256 -9.12 22.39 -2.44
N MET A 257 -9.72 21.93 -1.36
CA MET A 257 -11.16 21.94 -1.13
C MET A 257 -11.44 22.40 0.30
N GLU A 258 -12.27 23.42 0.44
CA GLU A 258 -12.72 23.92 1.75
C GLU A 258 -13.39 22.81 2.57
N LYS A 259 -13.22 22.87 3.89
CA LYS A 259 -13.74 21.88 4.85
C LYS A 259 -15.24 21.65 4.66
N THR A 260 -16.02 22.72 4.56
CA THR A 260 -17.48 22.64 4.39
C THR A 260 -17.85 21.88 3.12
N ALA A 261 -17.23 22.22 1.99
CA ALA A 261 -17.44 21.53 0.72
C ALA A 261 -17.02 20.05 0.79
N ALA A 262 -15.92 19.74 1.46
CA ALA A 262 -15.46 18.37 1.65
C ALA A 262 -16.42 17.51 2.50
N LEU A 263 -17.02 18.10 3.54
CA LEU A 263 -18.04 17.44 4.38
C LEU A 263 -19.34 17.19 3.60
N GLU A 264 -19.80 18.15 2.81
CA GLU A 264 -21.02 18.04 1.99
C GLU A 264 -20.95 16.90 0.97
N LYS A 265 -19.76 16.59 0.46
CA LYS A 265 -19.54 15.52 -0.51
C LYS A 265 -19.81 14.13 0.06
N LYS A 266 -19.75 13.94 1.38
CA LYS A 266 -19.93 12.63 2.04
C LYS A 266 -19.09 11.55 1.33
N GLN A 267 -19.66 10.39 1.00
CA GLN A 267 -18.97 9.32 0.26
C GLN A 267 -18.54 9.70 -1.18
N ALA A 268 -19.14 10.72 -1.79
CA ALA A 268 -18.85 11.11 -3.18
C ALA A 268 -17.43 11.68 -3.33
N ILE A 269 -16.82 12.18 -2.25
CA ILE A 269 -15.44 12.70 -2.28
C ILE A 269 -14.44 11.63 -2.75
N ALA A 270 -14.70 10.35 -2.49
CA ALA A 270 -13.84 9.28 -2.97
C ALA A 270 -13.85 9.15 -4.50
N ALA A 271 -14.98 9.45 -5.15
CA ALA A 271 -15.07 9.46 -6.60
C ALA A 271 -14.39 10.70 -7.19
N ASP A 272 -14.58 11.87 -6.57
CA ASP A 272 -13.96 13.12 -7.01
C ASP A 272 -12.43 13.05 -6.93
N VAL A 273 -11.89 12.54 -5.81
CA VAL A 273 -10.43 12.35 -5.63
C VAL A 273 -9.89 11.35 -6.64
N ALA A 274 -10.58 10.23 -6.86
CA ALA A 274 -10.15 9.23 -7.85
C ALA A 274 -10.16 9.79 -9.28
N ALA A 275 -11.21 10.52 -9.67
CA ALA A 275 -11.30 11.14 -10.99
C ALA A 275 -10.19 12.18 -11.20
N PHE A 276 -9.84 12.95 -10.15
CA PHE A 276 -8.72 13.87 -10.20
C PHE A 276 -7.37 13.15 -10.34
N PHE A 277 -7.15 12.05 -9.62
CA PHE A 277 -5.94 11.25 -9.80
C PHE A 277 -5.85 10.58 -11.17
N ASP A 278 -6.99 10.14 -11.74
CA ASP A 278 -7.04 9.65 -13.11
C ASP A 278 -6.66 10.77 -14.11
N ALA A 279 -7.11 12.01 -13.89
CA ALA A 279 -6.70 13.17 -14.69
C ALA A 279 -5.19 13.45 -14.58
N LEU A 280 -4.58 13.21 -13.42
CA LEU A 280 -3.13 13.37 -13.19
C LEU A 280 -2.31 12.09 -13.47
N MET A 281 -2.94 11.02 -13.97
CA MET A 281 -2.26 9.76 -14.22
C MET A 281 -1.10 9.86 -15.23
N PRO A 282 -1.16 10.65 -16.32
CA PRO A 282 -0.03 10.80 -17.24
C PRO A 282 1.24 11.31 -16.55
N LEU A 283 1.08 12.29 -15.64
CA LEU A 283 2.18 12.82 -14.84
C LEU A 283 2.75 11.76 -13.89
N TYR A 284 1.90 11.04 -13.16
CA TYR A 284 2.34 9.94 -12.29
C TYR A 284 3.07 8.86 -13.09
N ALA A 285 2.50 8.46 -14.23
CA ALA A 285 3.04 7.42 -15.09
C ALA A 285 4.39 7.79 -15.69
N ALA A 286 4.63 9.08 -16.01
CA ALA A 286 5.92 9.55 -16.49
C ALA A 286 7.06 9.21 -15.51
N MET A 287 6.82 9.40 -14.21
CA MET A 287 7.79 9.11 -13.15
C MET A 287 7.82 7.64 -12.73
N ALA A 288 6.64 7.00 -12.70
CA ALA A 288 6.47 5.66 -12.16
C ALA A 288 6.63 4.53 -13.18
N ALA A 289 6.77 4.84 -14.47
CA ALA A 289 7.06 3.84 -15.49
C ALA A 289 8.43 3.21 -15.21
N ASP A 290 8.47 1.88 -15.10
CA ASP A 290 9.73 1.14 -15.19
C ASP A 290 10.40 1.59 -16.50
N ALA A 291 11.64 2.07 -16.42
CA ALA A 291 12.43 2.28 -17.63
C ALA A 291 12.46 0.95 -18.40
N PRO A 292 12.29 0.98 -19.74
CA PRO A 292 12.31 -0.24 -20.54
C PRO A 292 13.59 -1.06 -20.33
#